data_AF-A0A257B144-F1
#
_entry.id   AF-A0A257B144-F1
#
_cell.length_a   1.000
_cell.length_b   1.000
_cell.length_c   1.000
_cell.angle_alpha   90.00
_cell.angle_beta   90.00
_cell.angle_gamma   90.00
#
_symmetry.space_group_name_H-M   'P 1'
#
loop_
_entity.id
_entity.type
_entity.pdbx_description
1 polymer ?
#
loop_
_entity_poly.entity_id
_entity_poly.type
_entity_poly.pdbx_seq_one_letter_code
_entity_poly.pdbx_strand_id
1 'polypeptide(L)'
;MRHHAKRLLYGGARLTVLALCLGLLGSVAWAQNGAIRGTVFYQASPDAKPEPRPGVEIIILRQDIKGRLTTKTDKKGGYFYTVQAFGTYVVVAHGQGLKYQVKPPVRIASAEPVVIDITVTPGDGALPPDAQLLAEAKDGGTPGLPSSPAAPAPPPAPTAEEKEAAAKLAEERARIEKENERAKNINDQLRTLMESGNAAFNRKDFETAADEYRKALALDENQPGFLGNLASATLEIAVRRYNAKQREDAKKAFLESGAAAARAVALNDAQPAEKRDLIYRSKAAEAYRFLAELYADAEAGEKAGKFYTELAQAQTDPKKRHELKVRAGDSYRFAGKFNQADELYRAVLQEDGNNIPAMNGLAMSLLASDPELIDPNKAGEAIALFEMVAAKASDPNVKQSAQASAEYIRTTAKEIVRPKPARKKN
;
A
#
# COMPACT_ATOMS: atom_id res chain seq x y z
N MET A 1 -8.03 -27.56 -45.35
CA MET A 1 -7.49 -28.11 -44.09
C MET A 1 -7.07 -26.97 -43.14
N ARG A 2 -8.01 -26.14 -42.68
CA ARG A 2 -7.76 -25.02 -41.73
C ARG A 2 -8.78 -24.98 -40.57
N HIS A 3 -9.57 -26.04 -40.37
CA HIS A 3 -10.68 -26.06 -39.41
C HIS A 3 -10.46 -26.91 -38.14
N HIS A 4 -9.33 -27.61 -38.00
CA HIS A 4 -9.11 -28.48 -36.82
C HIS A 4 -8.29 -27.85 -35.68
N ALA A 5 -7.65 -26.69 -35.89
CA ALA A 5 -6.83 -26.05 -34.86
C ALA A 5 -7.61 -25.30 -33.77
N LYS A 6 -8.94 -25.14 -33.89
CA LYS A 6 -9.76 -24.36 -32.93
C LYS A 6 -10.41 -25.18 -31.81
N ARG A 7 -10.23 -26.50 -31.75
CA ARG A 7 -10.90 -27.37 -30.75
C ARG A 7 -10.05 -27.76 -29.53
N LEU A 8 -8.79 -27.37 -29.45
CA LEU A 8 -7.87 -27.79 -28.38
C LEU A 8 -7.84 -26.88 -27.14
N LEU A 9 -8.64 -25.81 -27.08
CA LEU A 9 -8.59 -24.82 -25.98
C LEU A 9 -9.66 -24.99 -24.89
N TYR A 10 -10.55 -26.00 -24.98
CA TYR A 10 -11.61 -26.20 -23.98
C TYR A 10 -11.81 -27.69 -23.64
N GLY A 11 -10.82 -28.29 -22.98
CA GLY A 11 -10.96 -29.56 -22.26
C GLY A 11 -10.97 -29.28 -20.75
N GLY A 12 -12.06 -29.61 -20.07
CA GLY A 12 -12.42 -29.05 -18.77
C GLY A 12 -11.55 -29.47 -17.58
N ALA A 13 -11.30 -28.50 -16.70
CA ALA A 13 -10.95 -28.72 -15.30
C ALA A 13 -12.01 -28.02 -14.44
N ARG A 14 -12.76 -28.80 -13.65
CA ARG A 14 -13.65 -28.29 -12.61
C ARG A 14 -12.77 -27.89 -11.42
N LEU A 15 -12.57 -26.58 -11.22
CA LEU A 15 -11.77 -26.06 -10.12
C LEU A 15 -12.67 -25.62 -8.96
N THR A 16 -12.58 -26.32 -7.84
CA THR A 16 -13.21 -25.96 -6.56
C THR A 16 -12.24 -25.05 -5.82
N VAL A 17 -12.53 -23.74 -5.74
CA VAL A 17 -11.68 -22.76 -5.02
C VAL A 17 -12.19 -22.61 -3.59
N LEU A 18 -11.36 -23.01 -2.61
CA LEU A 18 -11.62 -22.83 -1.18
C LEU A 18 -10.96 -21.51 -0.73
N ALA A 19 -11.78 -20.54 -0.30
CA ALA A 19 -11.34 -19.23 0.15
C ALA A 19 -10.95 -19.24 1.64
N LEU A 20 -9.74 -18.77 1.96
CA LEU A 20 -9.33 -18.42 3.32
C LEU A 20 -8.40 -17.20 3.30
N CYS A 21 -8.89 -16.03 3.73
CA CYS A 21 -8.12 -14.82 3.95
C CYS A 21 -8.65 -14.12 5.20
N LEU A 22 -7.88 -14.09 6.28
CA LEU A 22 -8.15 -13.30 7.47
C LEU A 22 -6.83 -12.95 8.17
N GLY A 23 -6.71 -11.66 8.52
CA GLY A 23 -5.58 -11.06 9.24
C GLY A 23 -4.89 -9.96 8.43
N LEU A 24 -4.72 -8.71 8.86
CA LEU A 24 -5.31 -7.84 9.88
C LEU A 24 -4.55 -6.51 9.70
N LEU A 25 -5.25 -5.38 9.78
CA LEU A 25 -4.78 -4.04 9.45
C LEU A 25 -3.93 -3.42 10.56
N GLY A 26 -2.93 -2.62 10.18
CA GLY A 26 -2.34 -1.63 11.09
C GLY A 26 -1.12 -0.94 10.50
N SER A 27 -1.27 0.30 10.02
CA SER A 27 -0.15 1.25 9.89
C SER A 27 -0.68 2.67 9.96
N VAL A 28 -0.13 3.40 10.93
CA VAL A 28 -0.37 4.80 11.28
C VAL A 28 0.22 5.74 10.23
N ALA A 29 -0.58 6.73 9.81
CA ALA A 29 -0.15 7.82 8.94
C ALA A 29 0.78 8.79 9.70
N TRP A 30 1.91 9.15 9.09
CA TRP A 30 2.86 10.13 9.62
C TRP A 30 2.50 11.50 9.07
N ALA A 31 2.06 12.41 9.95
CA ALA A 31 1.75 13.80 9.61
C ALA A 31 3.02 14.68 9.58
N GLN A 32 3.02 15.71 8.72
CA GLN A 32 4.03 16.78 8.73
C GLN A 32 3.83 17.65 9.99
N ASN A 33 4.58 17.37 11.04
CA ASN A 33 4.42 18.03 12.34
C ASN A 33 5.40 19.21 12.47
N GLY A 34 4.90 20.36 12.95
CA GLY A 34 5.75 21.43 13.48
C GLY A 34 6.24 21.10 14.89
N ALA A 35 7.08 21.94 15.50
CA ALA A 35 7.50 21.72 16.88
C ALA A 35 7.64 23.02 17.71
N ILE A 36 7.43 22.90 19.01
CA ILE A 36 7.77 23.91 20.01
C ILE A 36 8.87 23.32 20.89
N ARG A 37 9.91 24.10 21.14
CA ARG A 37 10.96 23.73 22.10
C ARG A 37 11.40 24.93 22.93
N GLY A 38 12.10 24.69 24.01
CA GLY A 38 12.70 25.77 24.79
C GLY A 38 13.26 25.28 26.11
N THR A 39 13.67 26.22 26.95
CA THR A 39 14.14 25.96 28.31
C THR A 39 13.34 26.79 29.30
N VAL A 40 12.94 26.16 30.40
CA VAL A 40 12.38 26.87 31.55
C VAL A 40 13.50 27.19 32.53
N PHE A 41 13.60 28.46 32.88
CA PHE A 41 14.47 28.95 33.93
C PHE A 41 13.65 29.31 35.16
N TYR A 42 14.19 29.05 36.34
CA TYR A 42 13.69 29.52 37.60
C TYR A 42 14.53 30.71 38.07
N GLN A 43 13.85 31.75 38.54
CA GLN A 43 14.49 32.95 39.06
C GLN A 43 13.77 33.37 40.35
N ALA A 44 14.48 33.30 41.47
CA ALA A 44 13.91 33.56 42.80
C ALA A 44 13.56 35.04 43.02
N SER A 45 14.28 35.95 42.38
CA SER A 45 14.10 37.40 42.44
C SER A 45 14.67 38.08 41.19
N PRO A 46 14.27 39.32 40.86
CA PRO A 46 14.77 40.07 39.71
C PRO A 46 16.30 40.08 39.52
N ASP A 47 17.05 40.05 40.63
CA ASP A 47 18.51 40.12 40.64
C ASP A 47 19.18 38.74 40.73
N ALA A 48 18.42 37.66 40.91
CA ALA A 48 18.95 36.29 40.97
C ALA A 48 19.29 35.78 39.56
N LYS A 49 20.39 35.01 39.46
CA LYS A 49 20.75 34.35 38.20
C LYS A 49 19.66 33.32 37.81
N PRO A 50 19.15 33.33 36.57
CA PRO A 50 18.22 32.31 36.10
C PRO A 50 18.88 30.94 36.01
N GLU A 51 18.26 29.92 36.60
CA GLU A 51 18.74 28.54 36.60
C GLU A 51 17.75 27.60 35.91
N PRO A 52 18.18 26.65 35.07
CA PRO A 52 17.25 25.74 34.40
C PRO A 52 16.44 24.90 35.41
N ARG A 53 15.13 24.82 35.21
CA ARG A 53 14.20 24.18 36.15
C ARG A 53 13.63 22.87 35.58
N PRO A 54 14.00 21.71 36.14
CA PRO A 54 13.44 20.44 35.72
C PRO A 54 12.02 20.20 36.28
N GLY A 55 11.24 19.37 35.59
CA GLY A 55 9.92 18.92 36.04
C GLY A 55 8.81 19.98 36.00
N VAL A 56 9.04 21.13 35.36
CA VAL A 56 7.99 22.15 35.13
C VAL A 56 7.04 21.65 34.06
N GLU A 57 5.74 21.78 34.30
CA GLU A 57 4.73 21.38 33.34
C GLU A 57 4.49 22.51 32.34
N ILE A 58 4.49 22.13 31.06
CA ILE A 58 4.27 23.02 29.93
C ILE A 58 2.91 22.69 29.35
N ILE A 59 2.03 23.68 29.29
CA ILE A 59 0.73 23.58 28.63
C ILE A 59 0.82 24.35 27.32
N ILE A 60 0.32 23.72 26.26
CA ILE A 60 0.27 24.28 24.91
C ILE A 60 -1.21 24.32 24.53
N LEU A 61 -1.74 25.53 24.38
CA LEU A 61 -3.14 25.78 24.03
C LEU A 61 -3.22 26.26 22.58
N ARG A 62 -4.11 25.66 21.77
CA ARG A 62 -4.46 26.22 20.45
C ARG A 62 -5.42 27.40 20.61
N GLN A 63 -5.21 28.44 19.81
CA GLN A 63 -6.13 29.59 19.78
C GLN A 63 -7.29 29.41 18.80
N ASP A 64 -7.12 28.57 17.79
CA ASP A 64 -7.99 28.39 16.63
C ASP A 64 -9.01 27.24 16.83
N ILE A 65 -8.67 26.19 17.59
CA ILE A 65 -9.65 25.23 18.10
C ILE A 65 -9.38 24.92 19.57
N LYS A 66 -10.40 24.41 20.27
CA LYS A 66 -10.22 23.88 21.63
C LYS A 66 -9.28 22.67 21.59
N GLY A 67 -8.07 22.85 22.13
CA GLY A 67 -7.07 21.81 22.28
C GLY A 67 -6.07 22.19 23.35
N ARG A 68 -5.89 21.29 24.32
CA ARG A 68 -4.94 21.43 25.42
C ARG A 68 -3.96 20.27 25.37
N LEU A 69 -2.68 20.60 25.21
CA LEU A 69 -1.59 19.65 25.10
C LEU A 69 -0.61 19.91 26.24
N THR A 70 0.03 18.87 26.77
CA THR A 70 0.97 19.01 27.89
C THR A 70 2.27 18.28 27.65
N THR A 71 3.36 18.82 28.19
CA THR A 71 4.67 18.18 28.29
C THR A 71 5.36 18.65 29.58
N LYS A 72 6.55 18.13 29.88
CA LYS A 72 7.35 18.53 31.05
C LYS A 72 8.78 18.83 30.68
N THR A 73 9.43 19.67 31.48
CA THR A 73 10.86 19.92 31.31
C THR A 73 11.72 18.75 31.79
N ASP A 74 12.81 18.49 31.06
CA ASP A 74 13.81 17.48 31.37
C ASP A 74 14.76 17.93 32.51
N LYS A 75 15.79 17.11 32.80
CA LYS A 75 16.78 17.39 33.85
C LYS A 75 17.58 18.69 33.64
N LYS A 76 17.62 19.21 32.41
CA LYS A 76 18.30 20.45 32.03
C LYS A 76 17.32 21.62 31.86
N GLY A 77 16.06 21.45 32.28
CA GLY A 77 15.01 22.45 32.11
C GLY A 77 14.49 22.57 30.68
N GLY A 78 14.95 21.74 29.74
CA GLY A 78 14.52 21.76 28.35
C GLY A 78 13.17 21.08 28.13
N TYR A 79 12.37 21.56 27.19
CA TYR A 79 11.15 20.89 26.75
C TYR A 79 11.08 20.86 25.22
N PHE A 80 10.38 19.85 24.70
CA PHE A 80 10.13 19.67 23.28
C PHE A 80 8.73 19.08 23.08
N TYR A 81 8.00 19.58 22.10
CA TYR A 81 6.67 19.09 21.77
C TYR A 81 6.41 19.21 20.26
N THR A 82 5.92 18.14 19.65
CA THR A 82 5.53 18.15 18.24
C THR A 82 4.06 18.52 18.11
N VAL A 83 3.75 19.51 17.28
CA VAL A 83 2.38 19.91 17.00
C VAL A 83 1.88 19.22 15.74
N GLN A 84 0.69 18.62 15.83
CA GLN A 84 0.08 17.85 14.75
C GLN A 84 -0.55 18.72 13.64
N ALA A 85 -0.63 20.03 13.87
CA ALA A 85 -1.13 21.00 12.91
C ALA A 85 -0.30 22.28 13.02
N PHE A 86 -0.17 23.02 11.91
CA PHE A 86 0.30 24.40 11.96
C PHE A 86 -0.81 25.30 12.49
N GLY A 87 -0.45 26.34 13.24
CA GLY A 87 -1.43 27.14 13.97
C GLY A 87 -0.80 28.12 14.94
N THR A 88 -1.65 28.83 15.68
CA THR A 88 -1.22 29.77 16.73
C THR A 88 -1.41 29.13 18.10
N TYR A 89 -0.32 29.11 18.87
CA TYR A 89 -0.23 28.41 20.14
C TYR A 89 0.11 29.38 21.27
N VAL A 90 -0.50 29.19 22.42
CA VAL A 90 -0.12 29.82 23.69
C VAL A 90 0.63 28.79 24.51
N VAL A 91 1.82 29.15 24.99
CA VAL A 91 2.64 28.29 25.83
C VAL A 91 2.64 28.82 27.25
N VAL A 92 2.31 27.95 28.20
CA VAL A 92 2.21 28.27 29.62
C VAL A 92 3.13 27.33 30.39
N ALA A 93 4.00 27.88 31.24
CA ALA A 93 4.77 27.09 32.20
C ALA A 93 4.09 27.16 33.57
N HIS A 94 3.93 26.02 34.25
CA HIS A 94 3.37 25.94 35.59
C HIS A 94 3.97 24.79 36.41
N GLY A 95 3.81 24.86 37.73
CA GLY A 95 4.25 23.81 38.64
C GLY A 95 4.06 24.20 40.11
N GLN A 96 4.20 23.21 41.00
CA GLN A 96 4.02 23.43 42.43
C GLN A 96 5.04 24.46 42.96
N GLY A 97 4.55 25.47 43.70
CA GLY A 97 5.38 26.54 44.26
C GLY A 97 5.88 27.56 43.24
N LEU A 98 5.38 27.51 41.99
CA LEU A 98 5.74 28.43 40.92
C LEU A 98 4.54 29.31 40.56
N LYS A 99 4.80 30.57 40.23
CA LYS A 99 3.84 31.40 39.53
C LYS A 99 3.80 30.95 38.08
N TYR A 100 2.60 30.67 37.55
CA TYR A 100 2.47 30.34 36.13
C TYR A 100 2.95 31.52 35.27
N GLN A 101 3.46 31.21 34.08
CA GLN A 101 3.92 32.21 33.12
C GLN A 101 3.32 31.91 31.76
N VAL A 102 2.61 32.89 31.20
CA VAL A 102 1.97 32.82 29.89
C VAL A 102 2.82 33.58 28.89
N LYS A 103 3.17 32.92 27.77
CA LYS A 103 3.83 33.58 26.66
C LYS A 103 2.84 34.14 25.65
N PRO A 104 3.20 35.22 24.93
CA PRO A 104 2.44 35.70 23.80
C PRO A 104 2.14 34.57 22.80
N PRO A 105 1.07 34.68 22.01
CA PRO A 105 0.73 33.67 21.02
C PRO A 105 1.84 33.54 19.98
N VAL A 106 2.26 32.31 19.70
CA VAL A 106 3.32 32.00 18.75
C VAL A 106 2.74 31.21 17.58
N ARG A 107 3.03 31.68 16.37
CA ARG A 107 2.58 31.01 15.14
C ARG A 107 3.61 29.98 14.69
N ILE A 108 3.18 28.74 14.54
CA ILE A 108 3.95 27.66 13.93
C ILE A 108 3.42 27.48 12.51
N ALA A 109 4.27 27.75 11.52
CA ALA A 109 3.89 27.76 10.11
C ALA A 109 4.79 26.88 9.22
N SER A 110 5.79 26.22 9.81
CA SER A 110 6.70 25.32 9.12
C SER A 110 7.10 24.16 10.04
N ALA A 111 7.82 23.19 9.49
CA ALA A 111 8.41 22.09 10.27
C ALA A 111 9.58 22.53 11.17
N GLU A 112 10.06 23.78 11.05
CA GLU A 112 11.13 24.29 11.89
C GLU A 112 10.65 24.49 13.33
N PRO A 113 11.36 23.96 14.34
CA PRO A 113 10.97 24.14 15.74
C PRO A 113 11.05 25.59 16.18
N VAL A 114 9.95 26.12 16.73
CA VAL A 114 9.95 27.44 17.35
C VAL A 114 10.48 27.36 18.77
N VAL A 115 11.44 28.24 19.10
CA VAL A 115 12.09 28.27 20.42
C VAL A 115 11.39 29.28 21.34
N ILE A 116 10.95 28.84 22.51
CA ILE A 116 10.25 29.66 23.49
C ILE A 116 10.83 29.39 24.89
N ASP A 117 11.70 30.28 25.35
CA ASP A 117 12.25 30.19 26.70
C ASP A 117 11.38 30.91 27.71
N ILE A 118 11.21 30.31 28.89
CA ILE A 118 10.25 30.77 29.91
C ILE A 118 10.97 30.91 31.24
N THR A 119 10.89 32.08 31.87
CA THR A 119 11.40 32.29 33.22
C THR A 119 10.25 32.31 34.21
N VAL A 120 10.21 31.36 35.14
CA VAL A 120 9.23 31.25 36.22
C VAL A 120 9.79 31.78 37.53
N THR A 121 8.91 32.34 38.36
CA THR A 121 9.23 32.87 39.69
C THR A 121 8.49 32.08 40.77
N PRO A 122 8.87 32.22 42.06
CA PRO A 122 8.09 31.66 43.17
C PRO A 122 6.62 32.11 43.11
N GLY A 123 5.70 31.21 43.47
CA GLY A 123 4.28 31.49 43.54
C GLY A 123 3.51 30.41 44.31
N ASP A 124 2.19 30.50 44.29
CA ASP A 124 1.29 29.60 45.02
C ASP A 124 1.01 28.28 44.26
N GLY A 125 1.47 28.16 43.01
CA GLY A 125 1.20 27.00 42.16
C GLY A 125 -0.22 26.96 41.60
N ALA A 126 -1.01 28.03 41.76
CA ALA A 126 -2.36 28.10 41.20
C ALA A 126 -2.29 28.28 39.67
N LEU A 127 -3.09 27.49 38.95
CA LEU A 127 -3.23 27.60 37.49
C LEU A 127 -4.67 28.07 37.16
N PRO A 128 -4.84 29.22 36.50
CA PRO A 128 -6.14 29.67 36.02
C PRO A 128 -6.77 28.76 34.96
N PRO A 129 -8.08 28.88 34.69
CA PRO A 129 -8.73 28.20 33.58
C PRO A 129 -8.18 28.63 32.21
N ASP A 130 -8.22 27.74 31.22
CA ASP A 130 -7.68 27.97 29.86
C ASP A 130 -8.18 29.27 29.20
N ALA A 131 -9.44 29.62 29.40
CA ALA A 131 -10.03 30.84 28.85
C ALA A 131 -9.32 32.11 29.37
N GLN A 132 -8.90 32.11 30.63
CA GLN A 132 -8.18 33.23 31.24
C GLN A 132 -6.74 33.28 30.74
N LEU A 133 -6.07 32.12 30.62
CA LEU A 133 -4.71 32.03 30.06
C LEU A 133 -4.66 32.51 28.60
N LEU A 134 -5.67 32.18 27.80
CA LEU A 134 -5.79 32.66 26.42
C LEU A 134 -6.07 34.16 26.32
N ALA A 135 -6.83 34.73 27.27
CA ALA A 135 -7.06 36.17 27.34
C ALA A 135 -5.77 36.92 27.72
N GLU A 136 -5.07 36.46 28.77
CA GLU A 136 -3.79 37.06 29.19
C GLU A 136 -2.71 37.00 28.11
N ALA A 137 -2.66 35.91 27.33
CA ALA A 137 -1.75 35.82 26.19
C ALA A 137 -2.02 36.91 25.13
N LYS A 138 -3.30 37.22 24.87
CA LYS A 138 -3.68 38.26 23.89
C LYS A 138 -3.27 39.66 24.35
N ASP A 139 -3.23 39.89 25.65
CA ASP A 139 -2.80 41.15 26.26
C ASP A 139 -1.26 41.28 26.38
N GLY A 140 -0.51 40.41 25.70
CA GLY A 140 0.95 40.44 25.66
C GLY A 140 1.64 39.43 26.57
N GLY A 141 0.89 38.54 27.21
CA GLY A 141 1.40 37.54 28.14
C GLY A 141 1.78 38.12 29.50
N THR A 142 2.29 37.27 30.39
CA THR A 142 2.69 37.71 31.74
C THR A 142 3.95 38.58 31.65
N PRO A 143 4.00 39.77 32.29
CA PRO A 143 5.19 40.62 32.28
C PRO A 143 6.41 39.87 32.79
N GLY A 144 7.36 39.61 31.89
CA GLY A 144 8.65 39.01 32.22
C GLY A 144 9.65 40.06 32.72
N LEU A 145 10.64 39.61 33.50
CA LEU A 145 11.84 40.39 33.77
C LEU A 145 12.55 40.76 32.46
N PRO A 146 13.05 41.99 32.31
CA PRO A 146 13.59 42.47 31.05
C PRO A 146 14.87 41.72 30.69
N SER A 147 14.87 41.08 29.52
CA SER A 147 16.10 40.90 28.75
C SER A 147 16.29 42.18 27.93
N SER A 148 17.37 42.92 28.17
CA SER A 148 17.69 44.24 27.57
C SER A 148 18.55 44.09 26.29
N PRO A 149 18.69 45.09 25.39
CA PRO A 149 18.18 46.46 25.45
C PRO A 149 17.41 46.97 24.21
N ALA A 150 16.84 48.16 24.40
CA ALA A 150 16.34 49.14 23.43
C ALA A 150 15.03 48.80 22.70
N ALA A 151 14.01 49.62 23.01
CA ALA A 151 12.81 49.77 22.19
C ALA A 151 13.22 50.24 20.79
N PRO A 152 12.75 49.61 19.70
CA PRO A 152 12.70 50.28 18.42
C PRO A 152 11.73 51.46 18.56
N ALA A 153 12.06 52.57 17.91
CA ALA A 153 11.11 53.64 17.62
C ALA A 153 9.80 53.03 17.05
N PRO A 154 8.63 53.71 17.22
CA PRO A 154 7.38 53.24 16.65
C PRO A 154 7.61 52.87 15.17
N PRO A 155 7.16 51.69 14.72
CA PRO A 155 7.42 51.25 13.37
C PRO A 155 6.93 52.35 12.41
N PRO A 156 7.75 52.76 11.41
CA PRO A 156 7.27 53.68 10.39
C PRO A 156 5.99 53.11 9.79
N ALA A 157 5.06 53.99 9.42
CA ALA A 157 3.81 53.58 8.79
C ALA A 157 4.14 52.58 7.65
N PRO A 158 3.50 51.40 7.60
CA PRO A 158 3.93 50.32 6.74
C PRO A 158 4.03 50.82 5.30
N THR A 159 5.21 50.64 4.74
CA THR A 159 5.52 51.02 3.36
C THR A 159 4.57 50.30 2.40
N ALA A 160 4.38 50.83 1.19
CA ALA A 160 3.51 50.19 0.20
C ALA A 160 3.90 48.73 -0.07
N GLU A 161 5.20 48.42 -0.05
CA GLU A 161 5.75 47.06 -0.19
C GLU A 161 5.43 46.16 1.02
N GLU A 162 5.49 46.67 2.26
CA GLU A 162 5.13 45.90 3.45
C GLU A 162 3.62 45.60 3.53
N LYS A 163 2.77 46.53 3.05
CA LYS A 163 1.33 46.28 2.92
C LYS A 163 1.02 45.24 1.85
N GLU A 164 1.74 45.26 0.72
CA GLU A 164 1.60 44.27 -0.33
C GLU A 164 2.10 42.88 0.11
N ALA A 165 3.21 42.81 0.85
CA ALA A 165 3.73 41.57 1.42
C ALA A 165 2.78 40.99 2.48
N ALA A 166 2.19 41.83 3.34
CA ALA A 166 1.19 41.40 4.32
C ALA A 166 -0.10 40.91 3.65
N ALA A 167 -0.54 41.54 2.55
CA ALA A 167 -1.68 41.10 1.76
C ALA A 167 -1.43 39.73 1.10
N LYS A 168 -0.26 39.53 0.46
CA LYS A 168 0.13 38.24 -0.14
C LYS A 168 0.22 37.11 0.91
N LEU A 169 0.77 37.41 2.09
CA LEU A 169 0.82 36.44 3.19
C LEU A 169 -0.57 36.11 3.76
N ALA A 170 -1.48 37.08 3.80
CA ALA A 170 -2.86 36.86 4.23
C ALA A 170 -3.64 36.01 3.21
N GLU A 171 -3.48 36.28 1.91
CA GLU A 171 -4.06 35.48 0.83
C GLU A 171 -3.52 34.04 0.84
N GLU A 172 -2.21 33.86 1.01
CA GLU A 172 -1.59 32.54 1.10
C GLU A 172 -2.05 31.76 2.33
N ARG A 173 -2.20 32.42 3.49
CA ARG A 173 -2.75 31.79 4.70
C ARG A 173 -4.21 31.38 4.50
N ALA A 174 -5.03 32.22 3.89
CA ALA A 174 -6.42 31.90 3.57
C ALA A 174 -6.52 30.74 2.56
N ARG A 175 -5.59 30.66 1.59
CA ARG A 175 -5.48 29.51 0.67
C ARG A 175 -5.14 28.23 1.43
N ILE A 176 -4.13 28.25 2.29
CA ILE A 176 -3.70 27.09 3.09
C ILE A 176 -4.78 26.63 4.05
N GLU A 177 -5.49 27.55 4.72
CA GLU A 177 -6.59 27.20 5.63
C GLU A 177 -7.73 26.51 4.87
N LYS A 178 -8.12 27.06 3.71
CA LYS A 178 -9.13 26.45 2.84
C LYS A 178 -8.69 25.09 2.29
N GLU A 179 -7.41 24.91 1.96
CA GLU A 179 -6.84 23.63 1.54
C GLU A 179 -6.81 22.61 2.70
N ASN A 180 -6.48 23.04 3.91
CA ASN A 180 -6.47 22.19 5.11
C ASN A 180 -7.88 21.73 5.51
N GLU A 181 -8.87 22.64 5.47
CA GLU A 181 -10.27 22.28 5.69
C GLU A 181 -10.78 21.30 4.64
N ARG A 182 -10.43 21.54 3.37
CA ARG A 182 -10.74 20.62 2.28
C ARG A 182 -10.11 19.26 2.50
N ALA A 183 -8.84 19.21 2.89
CA ALA A 183 -8.12 17.97 3.19
C ALA A 183 -8.74 17.21 4.37
N LYS A 184 -9.13 17.92 5.45
CA LYS A 184 -9.83 17.31 6.59
C LYS A 184 -11.16 16.70 6.17
N ASN A 185 -11.96 17.44 5.41
CA ASN A 185 -13.26 16.96 4.91
C ASN A 185 -13.09 15.73 4.00
N ILE A 186 -12.07 15.73 3.13
CA ILE A 186 -11.73 14.57 2.30
C ILE A 186 -11.34 13.38 3.17
N ASN A 187 -10.47 13.56 4.18
CA ASN A 187 -10.04 12.47 5.06
C ASN A 187 -11.21 11.86 5.85
N ASP A 188 -12.13 12.68 6.34
CA ASP A 188 -13.33 12.20 7.03
C ASP A 188 -14.23 11.39 6.08
N GLN A 189 -14.42 11.86 4.85
CA GLN A 189 -15.16 11.13 3.81
C GLN A 189 -14.48 9.81 3.43
N LEU A 190 -13.16 9.81 3.24
CA LEU A 190 -12.38 8.61 2.97
C LEU A 190 -12.57 7.58 4.09
N ARG A 191 -12.47 7.99 5.36
CA ARG A 191 -12.69 7.07 6.50
C ARG A 191 -14.09 6.45 6.46
N THR A 192 -15.12 7.25 6.24
CA THR A 192 -16.51 6.75 6.13
C THR A 192 -16.68 5.77 4.96
N LEU A 193 -16.11 6.08 3.80
CA LEU A 193 -16.16 5.20 2.63
C LEU A 193 -15.38 3.89 2.86
N MET A 194 -14.26 3.95 3.59
CA MET A 194 -13.51 2.74 3.99
C MET A 194 -14.35 1.86 4.91
N GLU A 195 -14.97 2.42 5.95
CA GLU A 195 -15.82 1.69 6.89
C GLU A 195 -17.03 1.06 6.19
N SER A 196 -17.72 1.86 5.36
CA SER A 196 -18.86 1.44 4.54
C SER A 196 -18.51 0.32 3.57
N GLY A 197 -17.43 0.51 2.79
CA GLY A 197 -16.93 -0.48 1.83
C GLY A 197 -16.51 -1.79 2.51
N ASN A 198 -15.77 -1.71 3.62
CA ASN A 198 -15.37 -2.89 4.39
C ASN A 198 -16.58 -3.63 4.97
N ALA A 199 -17.58 -2.89 5.48
CA ALA A 199 -18.80 -3.50 6.00
C ALA A 199 -19.60 -4.21 4.89
N ALA A 200 -19.71 -3.62 3.70
CA ALA A 200 -20.33 -4.25 2.54
C ALA A 200 -19.55 -5.51 2.10
N PHE A 201 -18.22 -5.41 2.04
CA PHE A 201 -17.35 -6.53 1.69
C PHE A 201 -17.51 -7.71 2.67
N ASN A 202 -17.55 -7.44 3.97
CA ASN A 202 -17.75 -8.46 5.01
C ASN A 202 -19.13 -9.13 4.92
N ARG A 203 -20.16 -8.39 4.46
CA ARG A 203 -21.48 -8.96 4.14
C ARG A 203 -21.52 -9.68 2.79
N LYS A 204 -20.39 -9.79 2.08
CA LYS A 204 -20.25 -10.34 0.73
C LYS A 204 -21.07 -9.62 -0.34
N ASP A 205 -21.41 -8.37 -0.05
CA ASP A 205 -22.01 -7.42 -0.99
C ASP A 205 -20.88 -6.69 -1.73
N PHE A 206 -20.27 -7.42 -2.67
CA PHE A 206 -19.04 -6.98 -3.32
C PHE A 206 -19.25 -5.84 -4.32
N GLU A 207 -20.45 -5.72 -4.92
CA GLU A 207 -20.79 -4.62 -5.82
C GLU A 207 -20.83 -3.30 -5.04
N THR A 208 -21.58 -3.27 -3.92
CA THR A 208 -21.60 -2.10 -3.04
C THR A 208 -20.21 -1.79 -2.49
N ALA A 209 -19.43 -2.80 -2.08
CA ALA A 209 -18.06 -2.57 -1.61
C ALA A 209 -17.18 -1.93 -2.68
N ALA A 210 -17.22 -2.44 -3.92
CA ALA A 210 -16.47 -1.87 -5.04
C ALA A 210 -16.89 -0.42 -5.32
N ASP A 211 -18.18 -0.11 -5.28
CA ASP A 211 -18.69 1.25 -5.47
C ASP A 211 -18.20 2.22 -4.39
N GLU A 212 -18.20 1.81 -3.12
CA GLU A 212 -17.67 2.64 -2.02
C GLU A 212 -16.16 2.90 -2.20
N TYR A 213 -15.38 1.90 -2.60
CA TYR A 213 -13.95 2.07 -2.86
C TYR A 213 -13.69 2.95 -4.09
N ARG A 214 -14.50 2.86 -5.15
CA ARG A 214 -14.42 3.75 -6.32
C ARG A 214 -14.72 5.20 -5.94
N LYS A 215 -15.75 5.43 -5.11
CA LYS A 215 -16.06 6.77 -4.58
C LYS A 215 -14.87 7.33 -3.81
N ALA A 216 -14.21 6.52 -2.99
CA ALA A 216 -13.02 6.96 -2.26
C ALA A 216 -11.88 7.33 -3.21
N LEU A 217 -11.63 6.51 -4.24
CA LEU A 217 -10.61 6.79 -5.25
C LEU A 217 -10.93 7.98 -6.15
N ALA A 218 -12.19 8.39 -6.25
CA ALA A 218 -12.58 9.64 -6.91
C ALA A 218 -12.27 10.87 -6.05
N LEU A 219 -12.16 10.72 -4.72
CA LEU A 219 -11.74 11.79 -3.82
C LEU A 219 -10.21 11.90 -3.75
N ASP A 220 -9.52 10.75 -3.67
CA ASP A 220 -8.07 10.65 -3.73
C ASP A 220 -7.65 9.33 -4.40
N GLU A 221 -7.09 9.44 -5.61
CA GLU A 221 -6.73 8.29 -6.42
C GLU A 221 -5.44 7.57 -5.99
N ASN A 222 -4.64 8.19 -5.11
CA ASN A 222 -3.31 7.70 -4.72
C ASN A 222 -3.34 6.93 -3.40
N GLN A 223 -4.42 6.19 -3.17
CA GLN A 223 -4.63 5.44 -1.94
C GLN A 223 -4.46 3.93 -2.18
N PRO A 224 -3.27 3.35 -1.91
CA PRO A 224 -3.00 1.93 -2.19
C PRO A 224 -3.94 0.99 -1.42
N GLY A 225 -4.39 1.39 -0.22
CA GLY A 225 -5.36 0.62 0.56
C GLY A 225 -6.71 0.48 -0.16
N PHE A 226 -7.27 1.58 -0.67
CA PHE A 226 -8.52 1.54 -1.44
C PHE A 226 -8.35 0.80 -2.77
N LEU A 227 -7.22 0.96 -3.46
CA LEU A 227 -6.92 0.21 -4.67
C LEU A 227 -6.84 -1.30 -4.41
N GLY A 228 -6.18 -1.73 -3.33
CA GLY A 228 -6.11 -3.15 -2.95
C GLY A 228 -7.46 -3.74 -2.53
N ASN A 229 -8.29 -2.94 -1.87
CA ASN A 229 -9.65 -3.34 -1.50
C ASN A 229 -10.59 -3.41 -2.71
N LEU A 230 -10.52 -2.43 -3.62
CA LEU A 230 -11.22 -2.47 -4.91
C LEU A 230 -10.82 -3.70 -5.72
N ALA A 231 -9.52 -4.00 -5.79
CA ALA A 231 -9.02 -5.19 -6.47
C ALA A 231 -9.62 -6.48 -5.89
N SER A 232 -9.75 -6.57 -4.58
CA SER A 232 -10.32 -7.74 -3.91
C SER A 232 -11.83 -7.87 -4.17
N ALA A 233 -12.59 -6.77 -4.06
CA ALA A 233 -14.03 -6.76 -4.32
C ALA A 233 -14.34 -7.13 -5.78
N THR A 234 -13.62 -6.54 -6.72
CA THR A 234 -13.80 -6.79 -8.16
C THR A 234 -13.35 -8.19 -8.59
N LEU A 235 -12.35 -8.77 -7.93
CA LEU A 235 -11.99 -10.18 -8.13
C LEU A 235 -13.14 -11.12 -7.75
N GLU A 236 -13.76 -10.90 -6.59
CA GLU A 236 -14.90 -11.69 -6.13
C GLU A 236 -16.13 -11.53 -7.05
N ILE A 237 -16.40 -10.30 -7.51
CA ILE A 237 -17.42 -10.04 -8.54
C ILE A 237 -17.11 -10.85 -9.80
N ALA A 238 -15.85 -10.82 -10.28
CA ALA A 238 -15.44 -11.51 -11.49
C ALA A 238 -15.64 -13.02 -11.39
N VAL A 239 -15.23 -13.63 -10.26
CA VAL A 239 -15.42 -15.06 -10.00
C VAL A 239 -16.91 -15.43 -9.99
N ARG A 240 -17.75 -14.64 -9.30
CA ARG A 240 -19.20 -14.88 -9.27
C ARG A 240 -19.83 -14.80 -10.65
N ARG A 241 -19.53 -13.74 -11.41
CA ARG A 241 -20.02 -13.55 -12.78
C ARG A 241 -19.53 -14.66 -13.71
N TYR A 242 -18.27 -15.10 -13.57
CA TYR A 242 -17.72 -16.19 -14.37
C TYR A 242 -18.48 -17.50 -14.12
N ASN A 243 -18.74 -17.83 -12.85
CA ASN A 243 -19.50 -19.00 -12.44
C ASN A 243 -20.98 -18.92 -12.85
N ALA A 244 -21.56 -17.71 -12.86
CA ALA A 244 -22.87 -17.42 -13.41
C ALA A 244 -22.92 -17.41 -14.95
N LYS A 245 -21.82 -17.78 -15.63
CA LYS A 245 -21.66 -17.80 -17.10
C LYS A 245 -21.78 -16.42 -17.76
N GLN A 246 -21.65 -15.34 -17.00
CA GLN A 246 -21.59 -13.96 -17.50
C GLN A 246 -20.14 -13.61 -17.89
N ARG A 247 -19.64 -14.24 -18.97
CA ARG A 247 -18.22 -14.19 -19.36
C ARG A 247 -17.69 -12.77 -19.59
N GLU A 248 -18.42 -11.94 -20.32
CA GLU A 248 -17.97 -10.58 -20.63
C GLU A 248 -17.90 -9.69 -19.38
N ASP A 249 -18.91 -9.76 -18.51
CA ASP A 249 -18.94 -8.96 -17.29
C ASP A 249 -17.95 -9.44 -16.24
N ALA A 250 -17.65 -10.75 -16.24
CA ALA A 250 -16.55 -11.31 -15.47
C ALA A 250 -15.19 -10.82 -15.98
N LYS A 251 -14.97 -10.80 -17.30
CA LYS A 251 -13.73 -10.29 -17.90
C LYS A 251 -13.49 -8.83 -17.51
N LYS A 252 -14.50 -7.98 -17.59
CA LYS A 252 -14.42 -6.57 -17.16
C LYS A 252 -14.01 -6.45 -15.69
N ALA A 253 -14.62 -7.24 -14.81
CA ALA A 253 -14.31 -7.21 -13.39
C ALA A 253 -12.88 -7.73 -13.09
N PHE A 254 -12.41 -8.76 -13.80
CA PHE A 254 -11.01 -9.19 -13.68
C PHE A 254 -10.02 -8.12 -14.16
N LEU A 255 -10.31 -7.43 -15.27
CA LEU A 255 -9.49 -6.33 -15.79
C LEU A 255 -9.38 -5.19 -14.76
N GLU A 256 -10.51 -4.81 -14.17
CA GLU A 256 -10.52 -3.79 -13.11
C GLU A 256 -9.71 -4.25 -11.88
N SER A 257 -9.86 -5.51 -11.47
CA SER A 257 -9.12 -6.08 -10.35
C SER A 257 -7.61 -6.01 -10.56
N GLY A 258 -7.14 -6.48 -11.73
CA GLY A 258 -5.73 -6.45 -12.09
C GLY A 258 -5.18 -5.03 -12.20
N ALA A 259 -5.94 -4.10 -12.79
CA ALA A 259 -5.54 -2.71 -12.93
C ALA A 259 -5.43 -1.99 -11.58
N ALA A 260 -6.43 -2.16 -10.69
CA ALA A 260 -6.41 -1.58 -9.36
C ALA A 260 -5.24 -2.12 -8.52
N ALA A 261 -5.03 -3.44 -8.52
CA ALA A 261 -3.90 -4.05 -7.80
C ALA A 261 -2.54 -3.61 -8.36
N ALA A 262 -2.38 -3.52 -9.68
CA ALA A 262 -1.14 -3.05 -10.29
C ALA A 262 -0.84 -1.58 -9.94
N ARG A 263 -1.86 -0.71 -9.90
CA ARG A 263 -1.70 0.67 -9.41
C ARG A 263 -1.27 0.68 -7.94
N ALA A 264 -1.87 -0.17 -7.10
CA ALA A 264 -1.45 -0.29 -5.70
C ALA A 264 0.01 -0.74 -5.57
N VAL A 265 0.46 -1.68 -6.41
CA VAL A 265 1.88 -2.09 -6.47
C VAL A 265 2.77 -0.91 -6.83
N ALA A 266 2.44 -0.14 -7.87
CA ALA A 266 3.25 1.00 -8.30
C ALA A 266 3.41 2.06 -7.19
N LEU A 267 2.33 2.37 -6.46
CA LEU A 267 2.38 3.30 -5.33
C LEU A 267 3.19 2.73 -4.15
N ASN A 268 3.06 1.43 -3.90
CA ASN A 268 3.80 0.74 -2.86
C ASN A 268 5.30 0.65 -3.19
N ASP A 269 5.66 0.52 -4.47
CA ASP A 269 7.05 0.42 -4.92
C ASP A 269 7.82 1.73 -4.87
N ALA A 270 7.11 2.86 -4.83
CA ALA A 270 7.70 4.15 -4.52
C ALA A 270 8.25 4.22 -3.07
N GLN A 271 7.87 3.27 -2.20
CA GLN A 271 8.41 3.16 -0.85
C GLN A 271 9.71 2.34 -0.82
N PRO A 272 10.57 2.56 0.20
CA PRO A 272 11.73 1.71 0.47
C PRO A 272 11.34 0.23 0.54
N ALA A 273 12.22 -0.66 0.08
CA ALA A 273 11.93 -2.08 -0.09
C ALA A 273 11.41 -2.76 1.18
N GLU A 274 11.96 -2.38 2.34
CA GLU A 274 11.60 -2.86 3.67
C GLU A 274 10.20 -2.42 4.15
N LYS A 275 9.58 -1.44 3.48
CA LYS A 275 8.22 -0.95 3.79
C LYS A 275 7.18 -1.44 2.78
N ARG A 276 7.60 -2.13 1.72
CA ARG A 276 6.69 -2.58 0.66
C ARG A 276 5.81 -3.71 1.18
N ASP A 277 4.51 -3.54 1.05
CA ASP A 277 3.55 -4.61 1.28
C ASP A 277 3.42 -5.50 0.02
N LEU A 278 3.86 -6.76 0.12
CA LEU A 278 3.79 -7.72 -0.98
C LEU A 278 2.35 -8.17 -1.29
N ILE A 279 1.37 -7.83 -0.45
CA ILE A 279 -0.02 -8.24 -0.67
C ILE A 279 -0.58 -7.68 -1.98
N TYR A 280 -0.20 -6.46 -2.38
CA TYR A 280 -0.68 -5.85 -3.62
C TYR A 280 -0.15 -6.61 -4.84
N ARG A 281 1.10 -7.07 -4.79
CA ARG A 281 1.67 -7.93 -5.85
C ARG A 281 0.95 -9.26 -5.95
N SER A 282 0.65 -9.88 -4.81
CA SER A 282 -0.10 -11.14 -4.77
C SER A 282 -1.48 -10.99 -5.42
N LYS A 283 -2.21 -9.92 -5.08
CA LYS A 283 -3.51 -9.59 -5.68
C LYS A 283 -3.40 -9.35 -7.19
N ALA A 284 -2.39 -8.59 -7.63
CA ALA A 284 -2.19 -8.31 -9.05
C ALA A 284 -1.84 -9.59 -9.83
N ALA A 285 -0.95 -10.43 -9.29
CA ALA A 285 -0.56 -11.70 -9.88
C ALA A 285 -1.77 -12.60 -10.09
N GLU A 286 -2.63 -12.74 -9.07
CA GLU A 286 -3.81 -13.59 -9.13
C GLU A 286 -4.86 -13.10 -10.13
N ALA A 287 -5.19 -11.81 -10.11
CA ALA A 287 -6.18 -11.24 -11.03
C ALA A 287 -5.75 -11.39 -12.50
N TYR A 288 -4.49 -11.07 -12.81
CA TYR A 288 -3.96 -11.23 -14.16
C TYR A 288 -3.79 -12.70 -14.58
N ARG A 289 -3.48 -13.60 -13.64
CA ARG A 289 -3.42 -15.03 -13.94
C ARG A 289 -4.77 -15.56 -14.39
N PHE A 290 -5.87 -15.14 -13.76
CA PHE A 290 -7.21 -15.51 -14.19
C PHE A 290 -7.56 -14.97 -15.59
N LEU A 291 -7.14 -13.75 -15.93
CA LEU A 291 -7.30 -13.22 -17.30
C LEU A 291 -6.54 -14.08 -18.32
N ALA A 292 -5.30 -14.44 -18.01
CA ALA A 292 -4.48 -15.27 -18.87
C ALA A 292 -5.10 -16.66 -19.07
N GLU A 293 -5.47 -17.33 -17.98
CA GLU A 293 -5.98 -18.70 -18.00
C GLU A 293 -7.38 -18.80 -18.62
N LEU A 294 -8.30 -17.91 -18.22
CA LEU A 294 -9.72 -18.05 -18.57
C LEU A 294 -10.09 -17.35 -19.88
N TYR A 295 -9.30 -16.36 -20.31
CA TYR A 295 -9.57 -15.53 -21.48
C TYR A 295 -8.42 -15.51 -22.50
N ALA A 296 -7.36 -16.31 -22.30
CA ALA A 296 -6.18 -16.35 -23.16
C ALA A 296 -5.54 -14.96 -23.37
N ASP A 297 -5.59 -14.12 -22.33
CA ASP A 297 -4.99 -12.78 -22.34
C ASP A 297 -3.47 -12.88 -22.12
N ALA A 298 -2.71 -12.84 -23.21
CA ALA A 298 -1.26 -13.03 -23.16
C ALA A 298 -0.53 -11.90 -22.41
N GLU A 299 -1.02 -10.66 -22.51
CA GLU A 299 -0.43 -9.52 -21.80
C GLU A 299 -0.64 -9.67 -20.29
N ALA A 300 -1.84 -10.08 -19.87
CA ALA A 300 -2.12 -10.41 -18.48
C ALA A 300 -1.22 -11.57 -17.99
N GLY A 301 -1.02 -12.61 -18.80
CA GLY A 301 -0.14 -13.72 -18.44
C GLY A 301 1.31 -13.27 -18.21
N GLU A 302 1.83 -12.37 -19.04
CA GLU A 302 3.17 -11.80 -18.84
C GLU A 302 3.24 -10.96 -17.55
N LYS A 303 2.22 -10.15 -17.26
CA LYS A 303 2.14 -9.37 -16.00
C LYS A 303 2.08 -10.28 -14.77
N ALA A 304 1.24 -11.31 -14.80
CA ALA A 304 1.13 -12.28 -13.71
C ALA A 304 2.46 -13.03 -13.49
N GLY A 305 3.11 -13.46 -14.57
CA GLY A 305 4.42 -14.11 -14.53
C GLY A 305 5.47 -13.24 -13.82
N LYS A 306 5.54 -11.94 -14.16
CA LYS A 306 6.45 -10.99 -13.51
C LYS A 306 6.17 -10.87 -12.01
N PHE A 307 4.92 -10.64 -11.61
CA PHE A 307 4.57 -10.51 -10.19
C PHE A 307 4.86 -11.79 -9.39
N TYR A 308 4.57 -12.97 -9.93
CA TYR A 308 4.90 -14.23 -9.24
C TYR A 308 6.41 -14.47 -9.14
N THR A 309 7.20 -14.09 -10.14
CA THR A 309 8.67 -14.15 -10.07
C THR A 309 9.20 -13.26 -8.94
N GLU A 310 8.72 -12.02 -8.85
CA GLU A 310 9.12 -11.09 -7.76
C GLU A 310 8.72 -11.63 -6.38
N LEU A 311 7.50 -12.17 -6.26
CA LEU A 311 7.04 -12.81 -5.02
C LEU A 311 7.91 -14.02 -4.65
N ALA A 312 8.33 -14.82 -5.62
CA ALA A 312 9.21 -15.96 -5.39
C ALA A 312 10.60 -15.52 -4.91
N GLN A 313 11.14 -14.41 -5.43
CA GLN A 313 12.43 -13.86 -5.00
C GLN A 313 12.42 -13.39 -3.54
N ALA A 314 11.30 -12.82 -3.09
CA ALA A 314 11.13 -12.38 -1.70
C ALA A 314 10.83 -13.54 -0.72
N GLN A 315 10.61 -14.76 -1.22
CA GLN A 315 10.21 -15.91 -0.40
C GLN A 315 11.41 -16.72 0.11
N THR A 316 11.49 -16.87 1.43
CA THR A 316 12.54 -17.63 2.11
C THR A 316 12.20 -19.10 2.24
N ASP A 317 10.92 -19.45 2.43
CA ASP A 317 10.46 -20.84 2.52
C ASP A 317 10.58 -21.53 1.13
N PRO A 318 11.39 -22.60 1.00
CA PRO A 318 11.62 -23.23 -0.30
C PRO A 318 10.35 -23.74 -0.97
N LYS A 319 9.43 -24.32 -0.19
CA LYS A 319 8.19 -24.89 -0.73
C LYS A 319 7.28 -23.78 -1.30
N LYS A 320 7.05 -22.71 -0.55
CA LYS A 320 6.29 -21.54 -1.03
C LYS A 320 6.98 -20.88 -2.22
N ARG A 321 8.31 -20.82 -2.23
CA ARG A 321 9.08 -20.28 -3.37
C ARG A 321 8.86 -21.13 -4.62
N HIS A 322 8.89 -22.46 -4.50
CA HIS A 322 8.59 -23.38 -5.60
C HIS A 322 7.17 -23.20 -6.11
N GLU A 323 6.19 -23.10 -5.22
CA GLU A 323 4.78 -22.84 -5.59
C GLU A 323 4.64 -21.54 -6.40
N LEU A 324 5.32 -20.47 -5.99
CA LEU A 324 5.32 -19.19 -6.70
C LEU A 324 6.04 -19.27 -8.06
N LYS A 325 7.19 -19.96 -8.14
CA LYS A 325 7.90 -20.20 -9.42
C LYS A 325 7.04 -21.00 -10.39
N VAL A 326 6.31 -22.02 -9.93
CA VAL A 326 5.37 -22.79 -10.76
C VAL A 326 4.24 -21.90 -11.27
N ARG A 327 3.63 -21.07 -10.41
CA ARG A 327 2.59 -20.12 -10.84
C ARG A 327 3.10 -19.07 -11.83
N ALA A 328 4.35 -18.62 -11.67
CA ALA A 328 5.01 -17.76 -12.66
C ALA A 328 5.17 -18.49 -14.01
N GLY A 329 5.65 -19.74 -13.98
CA GLY A 329 5.79 -20.59 -15.16
C GLY A 329 4.46 -20.80 -15.89
N ASP A 330 3.39 -21.11 -15.16
CA ASP A 330 2.05 -21.26 -15.71
C ASP A 330 1.57 -19.98 -16.41
N SER A 331 1.80 -18.83 -15.76
CA SER A 331 1.40 -17.52 -16.29
C SER A 331 2.15 -17.18 -17.58
N TYR A 332 3.46 -17.43 -17.62
CA TYR A 332 4.27 -17.26 -18.84
C TYR A 332 3.86 -18.25 -19.94
N ARG A 333 3.54 -19.49 -19.61
CA ARG A 333 3.03 -20.48 -20.56
C ARG A 333 1.70 -20.03 -21.18
N PHE A 334 0.76 -19.51 -20.38
CA PHE A 334 -0.49 -18.93 -20.90
C PHE A 334 -0.24 -17.69 -21.77
N ALA A 335 0.84 -16.96 -21.51
CA ALA A 335 1.29 -15.84 -22.36
C ALA A 335 2.05 -16.25 -23.63
N GLY A 336 2.26 -17.56 -23.87
CA GLY A 336 3.07 -18.06 -24.99
C GLY A 336 4.59 -17.84 -24.82
N LYS A 337 5.04 -17.48 -23.61
CA LYS A 337 6.45 -17.24 -23.27
C LYS A 337 7.12 -18.53 -22.79
N PHE A 338 7.14 -19.55 -23.65
CA PHE A 338 7.53 -20.91 -23.28
C PHE A 338 8.95 -21.02 -22.72
N ASN A 339 9.93 -20.31 -23.28
CA ASN A 339 11.30 -20.34 -22.75
C ASN A 339 11.36 -19.86 -21.28
N GLN A 340 10.65 -18.78 -20.94
CA GLN A 340 10.60 -18.26 -19.57
C GLN A 340 9.87 -19.23 -18.63
N ALA A 341 8.82 -19.89 -19.13
CA ALA A 341 8.12 -20.91 -18.37
C ALA A 341 9.02 -22.13 -18.09
N ASP A 342 9.70 -22.64 -19.11
CA ASP A 342 10.59 -23.79 -19.03
C ASP A 342 11.73 -23.56 -18.04
N GLU A 343 12.37 -22.37 -18.08
CA GLU A 343 13.41 -21.98 -17.13
C GLU A 343 12.92 -22.06 -15.67
N LEU A 344 11.71 -21.57 -15.40
CA LEU A 344 11.14 -21.57 -14.05
C LEU A 344 10.81 -22.99 -13.57
N TYR A 345 10.19 -23.82 -14.41
CA TYR A 345 9.89 -25.20 -14.04
C TYR A 345 11.17 -26.01 -13.83
N ARG A 346 12.16 -25.88 -14.71
CA ARG A 346 13.46 -26.55 -14.57
C ARG A 346 14.19 -26.12 -13.31
N ALA A 347 14.17 -24.82 -12.97
CA ALA A 347 14.75 -24.33 -11.72
C ALA A 347 14.08 -24.95 -10.48
N VAL A 348 12.77 -25.18 -10.51
CA VAL A 348 12.08 -25.92 -9.44
C VAL A 348 12.52 -27.37 -9.41
N LEU A 349 12.58 -28.06 -10.56
CA LEU A 349 12.96 -29.47 -10.64
C LEU A 349 14.43 -29.75 -10.28
N GLN A 350 15.32 -28.75 -10.41
CA GLN A 350 16.69 -28.81 -9.91
C GLN A 350 16.75 -28.80 -8.38
N GLU A 351 15.88 -28.03 -7.72
CA GLU A 351 15.81 -27.95 -6.25
C GLU A 351 14.97 -29.10 -5.65
N ASP A 352 13.88 -29.48 -6.34
CA ASP A 352 12.93 -30.52 -5.95
C ASP A 352 12.51 -31.35 -7.18
N GLY A 353 13.28 -32.41 -7.45
CA GLY A 353 13.01 -33.35 -8.53
C GLY A 353 11.75 -34.20 -8.34
N ASN A 354 10.96 -34.01 -7.27
CA ASN A 354 9.66 -34.64 -7.06
C ASN A 354 8.49 -33.66 -7.18
N ASN A 355 8.75 -32.42 -7.60
CA ASN A 355 7.71 -31.40 -7.73
C ASN A 355 6.77 -31.70 -8.91
N ILE A 356 5.68 -32.42 -8.63
CA ILE A 356 4.68 -32.83 -9.63
C ILE A 356 4.12 -31.64 -10.42
N PRO A 357 3.75 -30.49 -9.80
CA PRO A 357 3.29 -29.32 -10.54
C PRO A 357 4.32 -28.81 -11.57
N ALA A 358 5.60 -28.74 -11.21
CA ALA A 358 6.64 -28.31 -12.13
C ALA A 358 6.88 -29.32 -13.27
N MET A 359 6.84 -30.64 -13.00
CA MET A 359 6.94 -31.66 -14.06
C MET A 359 5.81 -31.52 -15.07
N ASN A 360 4.57 -31.43 -14.57
CA ASN A 360 3.39 -31.30 -15.41
C ASN A 360 3.42 -29.98 -16.19
N GLY A 361 3.80 -28.88 -15.54
CA GLY A 361 3.96 -27.57 -16.17
C GLY A 361 4.98 -27.57 -17.31
N LEU A 362 6.16 -28.15 -17.09
CA LEU A 362 7.21 -28.26 -18.11
C LEU A 362 6.74 -29.12 -19.29
N ALA A 363 6.13 -30.28 -19.02
CA ALA A 363 5.60 -31.15 -20.08
C ALA A 363 4.57 -30.41 -20.96
N MET A 364 3.63 -29.70 -20.32
CA MET A 364 2.64 -28.89 -21.02
C MET A 364 3.25 -27.72 -21.80
N SER A 365 4.31 -27.10 -21.27
CA SER A 365 5.02 -26.00 -21.94
C SER A 365 5.75 -26.48 -23.20
N LEU A 366 6.46 -27.61 -23.10
CA LEU A 366 7.16 -28.24 -24.24
C LEU A 366 6.18 -28.53 -25.38
N LEU A 367 5.02 -29.13 -25.08
CA LEU A 367 3.97 -29.41 -26.07
C LEU A 367 3.36 -28.13 -26.66
N ALA A 368 3.10 -27.12 -25.84
CA ALA A 368 2.53 -25.86 -26.32
C ALA A 368 3.52 -25.07 -27.21
N SER A 369 4.83 -25.22 -26.97
CA SER A 369 5.90 -24.63 -27.78
C SER A 369 6.13 -25.35 -29.12
N ASP A 370 5.63 -26.56 -29.27
CA ASP A 370 5.73 -27.40 -30.47
C ASP A 370 4.40 -28.16 -30.70
N PRO A 371 3.32 -27.45 -31.08
CA PRO A 371 1.98 -28.03 -31.18
C PRO A 371 1.87 -29.07 -32.31
N GLU A 372 2.79 -29.04 -33.27
CA GLU A 372 2.88 -30.00 -34.36
C GLU A 372 3.80 -31.19 -34.03
N LEU A 373 4.37 -31.26 -32.81
CA LEU A 373 5.25 -32.35 -32.37
C LEU A 373 6.38 -32.64 -33.37
N ILE A 374 6.94 -31.59 -33.97
CA ILE A 374 7.99 -31.69 -34.98
C ILE A 374 9.33 -32.03 -34.33
N ASP A 375 9.57 -31.54 -33.12
CA ASP A 375 10.80 -31.76 -32.37
C ASP A 375 10.69 -33.06 -31.53
N PRO A 376 11.31 -34.16 -31.98
CA PRO A 376 11.22 -35.44 -31.27
C PRO A 376 11.87 -35.39 -29.88
N ASN A 377 12.81 -34.47 -29.64
CA ASN A 377 13.43 -34.34 -28.32
C ASN A 377 12.44 -33.73 -27.33
N LYS A 378 11.74 -32.66 -27.72
CA LYS A 378 10.68 -32.07 -26.88
C LYS A 378 9.54 -33.05 -26.65
N ALA A 379 9.10 -33.77 -27.67
CA ALA A 379 8.06 -34.79 -27.53
C ALA A 379 8.51 -35.93 -26.59
N GLY A 380 9.75 -36.41 -26.73
CA GLY A 380 10.32 -37.44 -25.86
C GLY A 380 10.45 -36.99 -24.41
N GLU A 381 10.92 -35.77 -24.19
CA GLU A 381 11.03 -35.18 -22.84
C GLU A 381 9.65 -35.00 -22.19
N ALA A 382 8.66 -34.48 -22.93
CA ALA A 382 7.29 -34.33 -22.43
C ALA A 382 6.68 -35.68 -22.04
N ILE A 383 6.88 -36.73 -22.84
CA ILE A 383 6.45 -38.11 -22.50
C ILE A 383 7.08 -38.54 -21.18
N ALA A 384 8.40 -38.41 -21.03
CA ALA A 384 9.11 -38.82 -19.81
C ALA A 384 8.59 -38.07 -18.57
N LEU A 385 8.35 -36.77 -18.69
CA LEU A 385 7.78 -35.95 -17.62
C LEU A 385 6.36 -36.41 -17.23
N PHE A 386 5.48 -36.68 -18.20
CA PHE A 386 4.14 -37.20 -17.91
C PHE A 386 4.18 -38.59 -17.26
N GLU A 387 5.09 -39.47 -17.68
CA GLU A 387 5.27 -40.77 -17.02
C GLU A 387 5.73 -40.62 -15.56
N MET A 388 6.64 -39.68 -15.28
CA MET A 388 7.03 -39.37 -13.91
C MET A 388 5.86 -38.81 -13.08
N VAL A 389 5.02 -37.94 -13.66
CA VAL A 389 3.79 -37.45 -13.02
C VAL A 389 2.86 -38.62 -12.70
N ALA A 390 2.62 -39.51 -13.67
CA ALA A 390 1.76 -40.68 -13.49
C ALA A 390 2.27 -41.65 -12.41
N ALA A 391 3.59 -41.82 -12.32
CA ALA A 391 4.21 -42.68 -11.31
C ALA A 391 4.13 -42.08 -9.90
N LYS A 392 4.33 -40.76 -9.77
CA LYS A 392 4.49 -40.07 -8.47
C LYS A 392 3.21 -39.49 -7.89
N ALA A 393 2.19 -39.19 -8.71
CA ALA A 393 0.95 -38.59 -8.23
C ALA A 393 0.21 -39.51 -7.25
N SER A 394 -0.48 -38.93 -6.27
CA SER A 394 -1.38 -39.69 -5.38
C SER A 394 -2.82 -39.71 -5.92
N ASP A 395 -3.25 -38.62 -6.57
CA ASP A 395 -4.59 -38.49 -7.17
C ASP A 395 -4.72 -39.39 -8.43
N PRO A 396 -5.66 -40.35 -8.44
CA PRO A 396 -5.90 -41.22 -9.59
C PRO A 396 -6.23 -40.47 -10.89
N ASN A 397 -6.92 -39.34 -10.81
CA ASN A 397 -7.27 -38.55 -11.99
C ASN A 397 -6.03 -37.90 -12.61
N VAL A 398 -5.10 -37.42 -11.78
CA VAL A 398 -3.83 -36.87 -12.25
C VAL A 398 -3.00 -37.97 -12.91
N LYS A 399 -2.95 -39.17 -12.31
CA LYS A 399 -2.27 -40.32 -12.93
C LYS A 399 -2.83 -40.65 -14.31
N GLN A 400 -4.15 -40.82 -14.39
CA GLN A 400 -4.83 -41.19 -15.62
C GLN A 400 -4.66 -40.12 -16.71
N SER A 401 -4.76 -38.84 -16.34
CA SER A 401 -4.57 -37.72 -17.26
C SER A 401 -3.14 -37.68 -17.82
N ALA A 402 -2.13 -37.87 -16.97
CA ALA A 402 -0.74 -37.89 -17.40
C ALA A 402 -0.43 -39.10 -18.30
N GLN A 403 -0.94 -40.29 -17.97
CA GLN A 403 -0.82 -41.48 -18.82
C GLN A 403 -1.47 -41.28 -20.19
N ALA A 404 -2.68 -40.73 -20.23
CA ALA A 404 -3.38 -40.44 -21.47
C ALA A 404 -2.61 -39.41 -22.33
N SER A 405 -2.01 -38.40 -21.69
CA SER A 405 -1.21 -37.39 -22.38
C SER A 405 0.06 -37.99 -22.98
N ALA A 406 0.80 -38.81 -22.23
CA ALA A 406 1.97 -39.53 -22.75
C ALA A 406 1.63 -40.41 -23.96
N GLU A 407 0.52 -41.17 -23.88
CA GLU A 407 0.10 -42.05 -24.98
C GLU A 407 -0.39 -41.29 -26.21
N TYR A 408 -1.08 -40.16 -26.01
CA TYR A 408 -1.48 -39.27 -27.09
C TYR A 408 -0.27 -38.74 -27.86
N ILE A 409 0.79 -38.30 -27.17
CA ILE A 409 2.01 -37.80 -27.82
C ILE A 409 2.67 -38.92 -28.63
N ARG A 410 2.78 -40.13 -28.07
CA ARG A 410 3.37 -41.28 -28.78
C ARG A 410 2.63 -41.63 -30.05
N THR A 411 1.31 -41.68 -29.99
CA THR A 411 0.46 -42.04 -31.13
C THR A 411 0.55 -40.97 -32.22
N THR A 412 0.41 -39.70 -31.83
CA THR A 412 0.47 -38.56 -32.76
C THR A 412 1.84 -38.40 -33.41
N ALA A 413 2.93 -38.44 -32.63
CA ALA A 413 4.29 -38.30 -33.17
C ALA A 413 4.63 -39.43 -34.16
N LYS A 414 4.18 -40.67 -33.90
CA LYS A 414 4.35 -41.80 -34.83
C LYS A 414 3.63 -41.57 -36.16
N GLU A 415 2.45 -40.94 -36.15
CA GLU A 415 1.70 -40.65 -37.38
C GLU A 415 2.37 -39.56 -38.24
N ILE A 416 3.01 -38.57 -37.61
CA ILE A 416 3.71 -37.49 -38.30
C ILE A 416 4.95 -38.00 -39.04
N VAL A 417 5.67 -38.94 -38.43
CA VAL A 417 6.89 -39.54 -39.00
C VAL A 417 6.58 -40.60 -40.07
N ARG A 418 5.33 -41.10 -40.19
CA ARG A 418 4.97 -42.05 -41.24
C ARG A 418 5.07 -41.39 -42.62
N PRO A 419 5.80 -41.98 -43.59
CA PRO A 419 5.87 -41.44 -44.94
C PRO A 419 4.46 -41.39 -45.55
N LYS A 420 4.05 -40.22 -46.07
CA LYS A 420 2.77 -40.10 -46.77
C LYS A 420 2.75 -41.11 -47.93
N PRO A 421 1.67 -41.91 -48.07
CA PRO A 421 1.57 -42.84 -49.19
C PRO A 421 1.71 -42.06 -50.49
N ALA A 422 2.62 -42.51 -51.36
CA ALA A 422 2.84 -41.90 -52.66
C ALA A 422 1.49 -41.75 -53.37
N ARG A 423 1.12 -40.50 -53.67
CA ARG A 423 -0.06 -40.21 -54.50
C ARG A 423 0.16 -40.96 -55.81
N LYS A 424 -0.55 -42.07 -56.03
CA LYS A 424 -0.59 -42.71 -57.35
C LYS A 424 -1.09 -41.64 -58.31
N LYS A 425 -0.21 -41.19 -59.22
CA LYS A 425 -0.60 -40.40 -60.38
C LYS A 425 -1.48 -41.32 -61.23
N ASN A 426 -2.79 -41.10 -61.19
CA ASN A 426 -3.73 -41.57 -62.19
C ASN A 426 -4.41 -40.34 -62.79
#